data_AF-A0A7R9ZYT8-F1
#
_entry.id   AF-A0A7R9ZYT8-F1
#
_cell.length_a   1.000
_cell.length_b   1.000
_cell.length_c   1.000
_cell.angle_alpha   90.00
_cell.angle_beta   90.00
_cell.angle_gamma   90.00
#
_symmetry.space_group_name_H-M   'P 1'
#
loop_
_entity.id
_entity.type
_entity.pdbx_description
1 polymer ?
#
loop_
_entity_poly.entity_id
_entity_poly.type
_entity_poly.pdbx_seq_one_letter_code
_entity_poly.pdbx_strand_id
1 'polypeptide(L)'
;SFFLMTRALRKKRLFPQLRLPSKSDIGLVLEYAGPLFVITAARVLGFSAMAFTASTLGTTQLAAYQVIMSMFVVFVFVGGPLSQNAQTLLPSLIDRGDSKGLRRTFRNIFILANVVAAVTSVLYFAVLRFGSAAFTADAGVLAEVLKASFSCTLPAASLMVMSSVDGAMTAAKDFKFIVVYQCLAVAVQLFLLSEIRSRGLGLSSIFSTFTLRLWICAIGAGVCVLGGFGRLGGTMGLRHRRQAPLNSTA
;
A
#
# COMPACT_ATOMS: atom_id res chain seq x y z
N SER A 1 23.63 -19.88 7.60
CA SER A 1 23.43 -18.91 8.70
C SER A 1 22.61 -19.48 9.87
N PHE A 2 21.45 -20.11 9.64
CA PHE A 2 20.59 -20.66 10.71
C PHE A 2 21.28 -21.72 11.60
N PHE A 3 22.08 -22.62 11.02
CA PHE A 3 22.77 -23.68 11.76
C PHE A 3 23.88 -23.18 12.71
N LEU A 4 24.53 -22.07 12.36
CA LEU A 4 25.52 -21.39 13.22
C LEU A 4 24.82 -20.65 14.36
N MET A 5 23.67 -20.03 14.07
CA MET A 5 22.83 -19.36 15.08
C MET A 5 22.28 -20.36 16.11
N THR A 6 21.78 -21.52 15.67
CA THR A 6 21.29 -22.56 16.59
C THR A 6 22.44 -23.18 17.40
N ARG A 7 23.62 -23.40 16.83
CA ARG A 7 24.80 -23.85 17.60
C ARG A 7 25.24 -22.82 18.64
N ALA A 8 25.24 -21.52 18.30
CA ALA A 8 25.59 -20.44 19.24
C ALA A 8 24.56 -20.31 20.37
N LEU A 9 23.26 -20.38 20.07
CA LEU A 9 22.19 -20.35 21.05
C LEU A 9 22.20 -21.57 21.97
N ARG A 10 22.51 -22.76 21.43
CA ARG A 10 22.66 -24.01 22.21
C ARG A 10 23.87 -23.92 23.15
N LYS A 11 25.01 -23.39 22.66
CA LYS A 11 26.22 -23.19 23.48
C LYS A 11 26.01 -22.17 24.59
N LYS A 12 25.17 -21.14 24.37
CA LYS A 12 24.81 -20.12 25.37
C LYS A 12 23.64 -20.49 26.28
N ARG A 13 23.07 -21.71 26.17
CA ARG A 13 21.81 -22.11 26.86
C ARG A 13 20.64 -21.12 26.67
N LEU A 14 20.65 -20.34 25.59
CA LEU A 14 19.61 -19.38 25.21
C LEU A 14 18.61 -20.00 24.22
N PHE A 15 18.54 -21.33 24.16
CA PHE A 15 17.58 -21.99 23.28
C PHE A 15 16.17 -21.67 23.79
N PRO A 16 15.35 -20.94 23.03
CA PRO A 16 14.00 -20.63 23.47
C PRO A 16 13.25 -21.95 23.68
N GLN A 17 12.58 -22.10 24.82
CA GLN A 17 11.70 -23.23 25.04
C GLN A 17 10.63 -23.19 23.95
N LEU A 18 10.67 -24.18 23.05
CA LEU A 18 9.68 -24.35 21.97
C LEU A 18 8.33 -24.68 22.62
N ARG A 19 7.56 -23.65 22.93
CA ARG A 19 6.20 -23.77 23.45
C ARG A 19 5.24 -23.71 22.27
N LEU A 20 4.38 -24.73 22.14
CA LEU A 20 3.30 -24.68 21.16
C LEU A 20 2.33 -23.53 21.53
N PRO A 21 1.91 -22.71 20.55
CA PRO A 21 1.03 -21.59 20.81
C PRO A 21 -0.33 -22.06 21.32
N SER A 22 -0.88 -21.35 22.32
CA SER A 22 -2.21 -21.58 22.84
C SER A 22 -3.28 -21.14 21.82
N LYS A 23 -4.51 -21.65 21.95
CA LYS A 23 -5.67 -21.18 21.15
C LYS A 23 -5.88 -19.66 21.27
N SER A 24 -5.56 -19.08 22.44
CA SER A 24 -5.57 -17.63 22.67
C SER A 24 -4.53 -16.89 21.82
N ASP A 25 -3.34 -17.47 21.67
CA ASP A 25 -2.23 -16.87 20.91
C ASP A 25 -2.53 -16.92 19.41
N ILE A 26 -3.16 -18.02 18.96
CA ILE A 26 -3.65 -18.16 17.58
C ILE A 26 -4.73 -17.12 17.28
N GLY A 27 -5.66 -16.88 18.20
CA GLY A 27 -6.70 -15.85 18.05
C GLY A 27 -6.11 -14.45 17.85
N LEU A 28 -5.10 -14.10 18.66
CA LEU A 28 -4.39 -12.83 18.52
C LEU A 28 -3.69 -12.73 17.16
N VAL A 29 -3.00 -13.77 16.70
CA VAL A 29 -2.35 -13.73 15.37
C VAL A 29 -3.39 -13.58 14.26
N LEU A 30 -4.52 -14.28 14.37
CA LEU A 30 -5.58 -14.25 13.35
C LEU A 30 -6.25 -12.87 13.25
N GLU A 31 -6.36 -12.15 14.36
CA GLU A 31 -6.90 -10.77 14.40
C GLU A 31 -6.07 -9.80 13.53
N TYR A 32 -4.75 -10.03 13.39
CA TYR A 32 -3.89 -9.25 12.48
C TYR A 32 -3.79 -9.88 11.09
N ALA A 33 -3.58 -11.19 11.03
CA ALA A 33 -3.33 -11.91 9.79
C ALA A 33 -4.56 -11.93 8.88
N GLY A 34 -5.77 -12.04 9.45
CA GLY A 34 -7.02 -12.05 8.70
C GLY A 34 -7.22 -10.80 7.85
N PRO A 35 -7.19 -9.59 8.44
CA PRO A 35 -7.28 -8.35 7.68
C PRO A 35 -6.16 -8.17 6.66
N LEU A 36 -4.90 -8.48 7.02
CA LEU A 36 -3.77 -8.41 6.09
C LEU A 36 -3.93 -9.35 4.89
N PHE A 37 -4.49 -10.55 5.13
CA PHE A 37 -4.82 -11.49 4.07
C PHE A 37 -5.86 -10.89 3.12
N VAL A 38 -6.94 -10.30 3.64
CA VAL A 38 -7.99 -9.66 2.82
C VAL A 38 -7.39 -8.52 1.98
N ILE A 39 -6.55 -7.66 2.57
CA ILE A 39 -5.89 -6.56 1.85
C ILE A 39 -5.01 -7.09 0.72
N THR A 40 -4.25 -8.16 0.99
CA THR A 40 -3.36 -8.77 0.00
C THR A 40 -4.17 -9.45 -1.11
N ALA A 41 -5.21 -10.20 -0.77
CA ALA A 41 -6.11 -10.83 -1.72
C ALA A 41 -6.80 -9.80 -2.62
N ALA A 42 -7.24 -8.67 -2.05
CA ALA A 42 -7.83 -7.57 -2.80
C ALA A 42 -6.84 -6.95 -3.81
N ARG A 43 -5.55 -6.82 -3.45
CA ARG A 43 -4.51 -6.36 -4.38
C ARG A 43 -4.26 -7.36 -5.50
N VAL A 44 -4.12 -8.64 -5.16
CA VAL A 44 -3.93 -9.71 -6.16
C VAL A 44 -5.11 -9.75 -7.13
N LEU A 45 -6.34 -9.70 -6.62
CA LEU A 45 -7.55 -9.66 -7.44
C LEU A 45 -7.56 -8.47 -8.40
N GLY A 46 -7.20 -7.28 -7.92
CA GLY A 46 -7.11 -6.08 -8.75
C GLY A 46 -6.11 -6.21 -9.91
N PHE A 47 -4.89 -6.72 -9.65
CA PHE A 47 -3.89 -6.93 -10.70
C PHE A 47 -4.27 -8.05 -11.67
N SER A 48 -4.85 -9.15 -11.17
CA SER A 48 -5.35 -10.24 -12.01
C SER A 48 -6.47 -9.78 -12.93
N ALA A 49 -7.40 -8.95 -12.43
CA ALA A 49 -8.48 -8.39 -13.24
C ALA A 49 -7.95 -7.43 -14.33
N MET A 50 -6.94 -6.62 -14.02
CA MET A 50 -6.27 -5.76 -15.02
C MET A 50 -5.61 -6.59 -16.11
N ALA A 51 -4.84 -7.63 -15.73
CA ALA A 51 -4.18 -8.53 -16.68
C ALA A 51 -5.20 -9.26 -17.57
N PHE A 52 -6.28 -9.75 -16.98
CA PHE A 52 -7.37 -10.38 -17.71
C PHE A 52 -8.03 -9.41 -18.69
N THR A 53 -8.33 -8.17 -18.26
CA THR A 53 -8.90 -7.14 -19.13
C THR A 53 -7.95 -6.82 -20.29
N ALA A 54 -6.65 -6.69 -20.04
CA ALA A 54 -5.65 -6.48 -21.10
C ALA A 54 -5.63 -7.64 -22.11
N SER A 55 -5.78 -8.90 -21.65
CA SER A 55 -5.86 -10.07 -22.53
C SER A 55 -7.07 -10.05 -23.46
N THR A 56 -8.20 -9.50 -23.02
CA THR A 56 -9.41 -9.37 -23.85
C THR A 56 -9.30 -8.29 -24.94
N LEU A 57 -8.35 -7.36 -24.84
CA LEU A 57 -8.12 -6.31 -25.85
C LEU A 57 -7.22 -6.77 -27.01
N GLY A 58 -6.47 -7.85 -26.81
CA GLY A 58 -5.54 -8.39 -27.81
C GLY A 58 -4.18 -8.77 -27.23
N THR A 59 -3.41 -9.52 -28.02
CA THR A 59 -2.09 -10.03 -27.63
C THR A 59 -1.06 -8.91 -27.47
N THR A 60 -1.09 -7.91 -28.35
CA THR A 60 -0.19 -6.73 -28.27
C THR A 60 -0.40 -5.93 -26.99
N GLN A 61 -1.66 -5.71 -26.59
CA GLN A 61 -2.02 -4.98 -25.38
C GLN A 61 -1.62 -5.76 -24.12
N LEU A 62 -1.80 -7.08 -24.13
CA LEU A 62 -1.34 -7.94 -23.04
C LEU A 62 0.18 -7.93 -22.90
N ALA A 63 0.93 -8.01 -24.01
CA ALA A 63 2.39 -7.92 -23.98
C ALA A 63 2.86 -6.56 -23.44
N ALA A 64 2.24 -5.47 -23.90
CA ALA A 64 2.53 -4.12 -23.40
C ALA A 64 2.24 -4.00 -21.89
N TYR A 65 1.11 -4.55 -21.42
CA TYR A 65 0.79 -4.62 -20.00
C TYR A 65 1.88 -5.31 -19.19
N GLN A 66 2.38 -6.46 -19.65
CA GLN A 66 3.44 -7.21 -18.96
C GLN A 66 4.73 -6.38 -18.87
N VAL A 67 5.18 -5.76 -19.97
CA VAL A 67 6.37 -4.89 -19.97
C VAL A 67 6.23 -3.75 -18.96
N ILE A 68 5.09 -3.06 -18.97
CA ILE A 68 4.82 -1.95 -18.04
C ILE A 68 4.85 -2.44 -16.59
N MET A 69 4.20 -3.58 -16.32
CA MET A 69 4.13 -4.16 -14.97
C MET A 69 5.48 -4.66 -14.46
N SER A 70 6.32 -5.26 -15.31
CA SER A 70 7.67 -5.68 -14.95
C SER A 70 8.51 -4.50 -14.47
N MET A 71 8.46 -3.37 -15.19
CA MET A 71 9.14 -2.15 -14.77
C MET A 71 8.49 -1.56 -13.51
N PHE A 72 7.15 -1.50 -13.47
CA PHE A 72 6.40 -0.94 -12.35
C PHE A 72 6.80 -1.59 -11.02
N VAL A 73 6.88 -2.92 -10.98
CA VAL A 73 7.22 -3.67 -9.76
C VAL A 73 8.58 -3.23 -9.20
N VAL A 74 9.60 -3.01 -10.03
CA VAL A 74 10.93 -2.55 -9.60
C VAL A 74 10.85 -1.22 -8.88
N PHE A 75 10.08 -0.26 -9.42
CA PHE A 75 9.91 1.05 -8.80
C PHE A 75 9.08 0.99 -7.51
N VAL A 76 8.07 0.12 -7.46
CA VAL A 76 7.21 -0.03 -6.29
C VAL A 76 7.93 -0.54 -5.04
N PHE A 77 9.00 -1.32 -5.21
CA PHE A 77 9.79 -1.81 -4.07
C PHE A 77 10.33 -0.68 -3.17
N VAL A 78 10.54 0.52 -3.72
CA VAL A 78 11.00 1.70 -2.95
C VAL A 78 9.99 2.15 -1.89
N GLY A 79 8.70 1.81 -2.03
CA GLY A 79 7.66 2.14 -1.05
C GLY A 79 7.69 1.28 0.22
N GLY A 80 8.28 0.08 0.15
CA GLY A 80 8.35 -0.85 1.29
C GLY A 80 9.00 -0.24 2.54
N PRO A 81 10.20 0.35 2.43
CA PRO A 81 10.87 1.03 3.55
C PRO A 81 10.05 2.16 4.18
N LEU A 82 9.27 2.92 3.40
CA LEU A 82 8.42 4.00 3.92
C LEU A 82 7.32 3.45 4.82
N SER A 83 6.66 2.38 4.37
CA SER A 83 5.63 1.69 5.15
C SER A 83 6.21 1.08 6.44
N GLN A 84 7.41 0.50 6.35
CA GLN A 84 8.10 -0.07 7.51
C GLN A 84 8.48 1.01 8.53
N ASN A 85 8.99 2.16 8.09
CA ASN A 85 9.28 3.29 8.98
C ASN A 85 8.04 3.74 9.78
N ALA A 86 6.88 3.82 9.13
CA ALA A 86 5.62 4.11 9.81
C ALA A 86 5.28 3.05 10.86
N GLN A 87 5.40 1.77 10.52
CA GLN A 87 5.13 0.65 11.42
C GLN A 87 6.12 0.53 12.58
N THR A 88 7.36 1.00 12.44
CA THR A 88 8.35 0.99 13.52
C THR A 88 8.18 2.18 14.48
N LEU A 89 7.93 3.38 13.94
CA LEU A 89 7.96 4.61 14.74
C LEU A 89 6.62 4.94 15.39
N LEU A 90 5.51 4.75 14.67
CA LEU A 90 4.20 5.23 15.11
C LEU A 90 3.58 4.45 16.28
N PRO A 91 3.71 3.10 16.41
CA PRO A 91 3.06 2.38 17.51
C PRO A 91 3.48 2.89 18.88
N SER A 92 4.77 3.14 19.08
CA SER A 92 5.29 3.65 20.36
C SER A 92 4.74 5.02 20.74
N LEU A 93 4.47 5.89 19.75
CA LEU A 93 3.90 7.22 19.96
C LEU A 93 2.39 7.15 20.23
N ILE A 94 1.69 6.22 19.58
CA ILE A 94 0.27 5.94 19.82
C ILE A 94 0.07 5.39 21.23
N ASP A 95 0.87 4.40 21.63
CA ASP A 95 0.73 3.75 22.94
C ASP A 95 1.09 4.69 24.10
N ARG A 96 1.97 5.68 23.87
CA ARG A 96 2.29 6.75 24.83
C ARG A 96 1.28 7.91 24.83
N GLY A 97 0.39 7.99 23.84
CA GLY A 97 -0.52 9.12 23.68
C GLY A 97 0.14 10.44 23.29
N ASP A 98 1.35 10.43 22.71
CA ASP A 98 2.03 11.66 22.28
C ASP A 98 1.50 12.15 20.93
N SER A 99 0.37 12.85 20.96
CA SER A 99 -0.29 13.39 19.76
C SER A 99 0.60 14.35 18.96
N LYS A 100 1.46 15.13 19.63
CA LYS A 100 2.34 16.10 18.95
C LYS A 100 3.47 15.39 18.23
N GLY A 101 4.15 14.46 18.90
CA GLY A 101 5.18 13.61 18.31
C GLY A 101 4.62 12.76 17.17
N LEU A 102 3.46 12.15 17.37
CA LEU A 102 2.76 11.36 16.36
C LEU A 102 2.48 12.16 15.08
N ARG A 103 1.88 13.35 15.22
CA ARG A 103 1.57 14.23 14.08
C ARG A 103 2.82 14.70 13.36
N ARG A 104 3.89 15.05 14.09
CA ARG A 104 5.17 15.45 13.50
C ARG A 104 5.82 14.30 12.72
N THR A 105 5.89 13.12 13.33
CA THR A 105 6.49 11.92 12.70
C THR A 105 5.69 11.50 11.47
N PHE A 106 4.36 11.43 11.56
CA PHE A 106 3.51 11.12 10.43
C PHE A 106 3.66 12.13 9.29
N ARG A 107 3.67 13.43 9.60
CA ARG A 107 3.89 14.48 8.59
C ARG A 107 5.26 14.32 7.90
N ASN A 108 6.31 14.02 8.66
CA ASN A 108 7.64 13.83 8.08
C ASN A 108 7.69 12.60 7.16
N ILE A 109 7.09 11.48 7.57
CA ILE A 109 6.97 10.27 6.75
C ILE A 109 6.18 10.58 5.46
N PHE A 110 5.07 11.33 5.59
CA PHE A 110 4.23 11.70 4.45
C PHE A 110 4.94 12.63 3.46
N ILE A 111 5.68 13.65 3.94
CA ILE A 111 6.49 14.52 3.10
C ILE A 111 7.56 13.71 2.37
N LEU A 112 8.28 12.84 3.09
CA LEU A 112 9.30 11.98 2.50
C LEU A 112 8.69 11.06 1.43
N ALA A 113 7.52 10.49 1.70
CA ALA A 113 6.80 9.66 0.74
C ALA A 113 6.42 10.44 -0.54
N ASN A 114 6.02 11.71 -0.42
CA ASN A 114 5.74 12.55 -1.58
C ASN A 114 6.99 12.88 -2.40
N VAL A 115 8.12 13.16 -1.74
CA VAL A 115 9.40 13.40 -2.43
C VAL A 115 9.85 12.14 -3.18
N VAL A 116 9.81 10.99 -2.50
CA VAL A 116 10.14 9.70 -3.12
C VAL A 116 9.18 9.38 -4.25
N ALA A 117 7.88 9.64 -4.09
CA ALA A 117 6.87 9.46 -5.13
C ALA A 117 7.18 10.30 -6.38
N ALA A 118 7.51 11.58 -6.20
CA ALA A 118 7.84 12.47 -7.30
C ALA A 118 9.08 11.98 -8.06
N VAL A 119 10.17 11.66 -7.35
CA VAL A 119 11.41 11.17 -7.96
C VAL A 119 11.19 9.84 -8.68
N THR A 120 10.56 8.88 -8.01
CA THR A 120 10.32 7.55 -8.59
C THR A 120 9.39 7.59 -9.80
N SER A 121 8.38 8.47 -9.81
CA SER A 121 7.45 8.59 -10.93
C SER A 121 8.09 9.25 -12.15
N VAL A 122 8.93 10.26 -11.94
CA VAL A 122 9.70 10.88 -13.04
C VAL A 122 10.68 9.88 -13.64
N LEU A 123 11.42 9.15 -12.80
CA LEU A 123 12.32 8.10 -13.27
C LEU A 123 11.57 6.97 -13.99
N TYR A 124 10.43 6.56 -13.44
CA TYR A 124 9.60 5.54 -14.07
C TYR A 124 9.06 5.98 -15.43
N PHE A 125 8.59 7.23 -15.55
CA PHE A 125 8.20 7.80 -16.84
C PHE A 125 9.34 7.80 -17.85
N ALA A 126 10.54 8.22 -17.43
CA ALA A 126 11.72 8.22 -18.28
C ALA A 126 12.09 6.81 -18.73
N VAL A 127 12.06 5.82 -17.83
CA VAL A 127 12.33 4.41 -18.17
C VAL A 127 11.28 3.85 -19.13
N LEU A 128 10.00 4.16 -18.94
CA LEU A 128 8.96 3.76 -19.90
C LEU A 128 9.18 4.41 -21.27
N ARG A 129 9.60 5.68 -21.32
CA ARG A 129 9.73 6.44 -22.57
C ARG A 129 10.97 6.09 -23.37
N PHE A 130 12.09 5.83 -22.70
CA PHE A 130 13.40 5.65 -23.31
C PHE A 130 13.98 4.23 -23.12
N GLY A 131 13.59 3.53 -22.07
CA GLY A 131 14.10 2.20 -21.72
C GLY A 131 13.21 1.03 -22.14
N SER A 132 12.00 1.28 -22.64
CA SER A 132 11.04 0.22 -23.01
C SER A 132 11.51 -0.67 -24.17
N ALA A 133 12.34 -0.14 -25.07
CA ALA A 133 12.96 -0.92 -26.15
C ALA A 133 13.93 -2.01 -25.66
N ALA A 134 14.42 -1.93 -24.42
CA ALA A 134 15.26 -2.99 -23.85
C ALA A 134 14.45 -4.25 -23.45
N PHE A 135 13.13 -4.13 -23.34
CA PHE A 135 12.25 -5.21 -22.87
C PHE A 135 11.46 -5.86 -24.02
N THR A 136 11.39 -5.22 -25.18
CA THR A 136 10.69 -5.75 -26.35
C THR A 136 11.28 -5.20 -27.64
N ALA A 137 11.39 -6.07 -28.65
CA ALA A 137 11.77 -5.68 -30.02
C ALA A 137 10.54 -5.43 -30.92
N ASP A 138 9.33 -5.74 -30.43
CA ASP A 138 8.09 -5.56 -31.19
C ASP A 138 7.65 -4.08 -31.19
N ALA A 139 7.57 -3.48 -32.38
CA ALA A 139 7.21 -2.08 -32.56
C ALA A 139 5.76 -1.76 -32.16
N GLY A 140 4.83 -2.72 -32.33
CA GLY A 140 3.44 -2.57 -31.92
C GLY A 140 3.29 -2.56 -30.40
N VAL A 141 4.04 -3.44 -29.71
CA VAL A 141 4.09 -3.45 -28.24
C VAL A 141 4.71 -2.14 -27.72
N LEU A 142 5.81 -1.69 -28.35
CA LEU A 142 6.46 -0.45 -27.96
C LEU A 142 5.53 0.76 -28.11
N ALA A 143 4.79 0.86 -29.22
CA ALA A 143 3.84 1.95 -29.44
C ALA A 143 2.76 2.01 -28.35
N GLU A 144 2.23 0.86 -27.93
CA GLU A 144 1.23 0.79 -26.86
C GLU A 144 1.80 1.15 -25.48
N VAL A 145 3.05 0.74 -25.17
CA VAL A 145 3.75 1.16 -23.94
C VAL A 145 3.93 2.67 -23.90
N LEU A 146 4.37 3.27 -25.01
CA LEU A 146 4.58 4.71 -25.13
C LEU A 146 3.28 5.50 -24.99
N LYS A 147 2.20 5.02 -25.62
CA LYS A 147 0.87 5.60 -25.51
C LYS A 147 0.32 5.55 -24.08
N ALA A 148 0.54 4.45 -23.37
CA ALA A 148 0.07 4.27 -22.00
C ALA A 148 0.98 4.92 -20.95
N SER A 149 2.19 5.36 -21.31
CA SER A 149 3.24 5.75 -20.37
C SER A 149 2.79 6.79 -19.33
N PHE A 150 2.06 7.82 -19.76
CA PHE A 150 1.56 8.83 -18.83
C PHE A 150 0.55 8.24 -17.82
N SER A 151 -0.46 7.50 -18.31
CA SER A 151 -1.45 6.86 -17.45
C SER A 151 -0.83 5.86 -16.46
N CYS A 152 0.26 5.20 -16.86
CA CYS A 152 0.97 4.23 -16.00
C CYS A 152 1.80 4.89 -14.89
N THR A 153 2.21 6.14 -15.05
CA THR A 153 3.02 6.84 -14.04
C THR A 153 2.21 7.39 -12.87
N LEU A 154 0.96 7.77 -13.10
CA LEU A 154 0.04 8.20 -12.04
C LEU A 154 -0.12 7.18 -10.92
N PRO A 155 -0.37 5.87 -11.18
CA PRO A 155 -0.48 4.90 -10.11
C PRO A 155 0.85 4.62 -9.41
N ALA A 156 2.00 4.81 -10.07
CA ALA A 156 3.31 4.71 -9.41
C ALA A 156 3.45 5.79 -8.32
N ALA A 157 3.12 7.05 -8.66
CA ALA A 157 3.10 8.15 -7.70
C ALA A 157 2.11 7.89 -6.55
N SER A 158 0.87 7.54 -6.90
CA SER A 158 -0.19 7.32 -5.92
C SER A 158 0.11 6.17 -4.97
N LEU A 159 0.76 5.10 -5.46
CA LEU A 159 1.09 3.94 -4.62
C LEU A 159 2.17 4.25 -3.59
N MET A 160 3.13 5.12 -3.92
CA MET A 160 4.16 5.56 -2.97
C MET A 160 3.56 6.35 -1.81
N VAL A 161 2.67 7.30 -2.12
CA VAL A 161 1.93 8.05 -1.10
C VAL A 161 1.07 7.09 -0.27
N MET A 162 0.35 6.17 -0.93
CA MET A 162 -0.47 5.17 -0.26
C MET A 162 0.32 4.28 0.70
N SER A 163 1.52 3.83 0.31
CA SER A 163 2.32 2.90 1.13
C SER A 163 2.65 3.45 2.52
N SER A 164 2.84 4.78 2.62
CA SER A 164 3.06 5.48 3.87
C SER A 164 1.80 5.52 4.76
N VAL A 165 0.64 5.73 4.13
CA VAL A 165 -0.66 5.81 4.80
C VAL A 165 -1.11 4.42 5.26
N ASP A 166 -1.03 3.42 4.39
CA ASP A 166 -1.28 2.02 4.73
C ASP A 166 -0.38 1.58 5.89
N GLY A 167 0.91 1.92 5.84
CA GLY A 167 1.85 1.62 6.93
C GLY A 167 1.44 2.26 8.26
N ALA A 168 0.98 3.52 8.24
CA ALA A 168 0.51 4.21 9.42
C ALA A 168 -0.80 3.64 9.99
N MET A 169 -1.76 3.27 9.13
CA MET A 169 -3.01 2.64 9.57
C MET A 169 -2.79 1.23 10.11
N THR A 170 -1.89 0.45 9.50
CA THR A 170 -1.45 -0.85 10.02
C THR A 170 -0.77 -0.69 11.37
N ALA A 171 0.10 0.33 11.53
CA ALA A 171 0.75 0.63 12.81
C ALA A 171 -0.26 0.93 13.92
N ALA A 172 -1.33 1.66 13.59
CA ALA A 172 -2.42 1.97 14.50
C ALA A 172 -3.43 0.83 14.71
N LYS A 173 -3.30 -0.28 13.96
CA LYS A 173 -4.18 -1.46 14.03
C LYS A 173 -5.62 -1.15 13.63
N ASP A 174 -5.83 -0.15 12.76
CA ASP A 174 -7.15 0.28 12.30
C ASP A 174 -7.69 -0.60 11.15
N PHE A 175 -7.53 -1.91 11.27
CA PHE A 175 -7.76 -2.89 10.21
C PHE A 175 -9.18 -2.91 9.65
N LYS A 176 -10.20 -2.64 10.48
CA LYS A 176 -11.61 -2.60 10.04
C LYS A 176 -11.81 -1.56 8.93
N PHE A 177 -11.26 -0.36 9.11
CA PHE A 177 -11.35 0.70 8.10
C PHE A 177 -10.57 0.30 6.85
N ILE A 178 -9.36 -0.26 7.04
CA ILE A 178 -8.53 -0.74 5.92
C ILE A 178 -9.27 -1.72 5.03
N VAL A 179 -9.88 -2.73 5.63
CA VAL A 179 -10.65 -3.74 4.88
C VAL A 179 -11.82 -3.11 4.14
N VAL A 180 -12.59 -2.23 4.78
CA VAL A 180 -13.78 -1.61 4.16
C VAL A 180 -13.43 -0.81 2.92
N TYR A 181 -12.49 0.14 3.02
CA TYR A 181 -12.15 0.95 1.84
C TYR A 181 -11.42 0.12 0.78
N GLN A 182 -10.67 -0.91 1.16
CA GLN A 182 -9.95 -1.74 0.20
C GLN A 182 -10.91 -2.63 -0.60
N CYS A 183 -11.94 -3.18 0.04
CA CYS A 183 -13.02 -3.92 -0.61
C CYS A 183 -13.84 -3.00 -1.53
N LEU A 184 -14.21 -1.81 -1.05
CA LEU A 184 -14.93 -0.82 -1.86
C LEU A 184 -14.11 -0.42 -3.11
N ALA A 185 -12.83 -0.09 -2.93
CA ALA A 185 -11.96 0.33 -4.01
C ALA A 185 -11.79 -0.77 -5.07
N VAL A 186 -11.69 -2.05 -4.65
CA VAL A 186 -11.61 -3.18 -5.59
C VAL A 186 -12.94 -3.44 -6.27
N ALA A 187 -14.07 -3.36 -5.57
CA ALA A 187 -15.39 -3.50 -6.19
C ALA A 187 -15.61 -2.44 -7.29
N VAL A 188 -15.27 -1.18 -7.00
CA VAL A 188 -15.32 -0.08 -7.99
C VAL A 188 -14.37 -0.34 -9.15
N GLN A 189 -13.14 -0.80 -8.88
CA GLN A 189 -12.18 -1.14 -9.93
C GLN A 189 -12.72 -2.25 -10.86
N LEU A 190 -13.27 -3.33 -10.31
CA LEU A 190 -13.82 -4.44 -11.08
C LEU A 190 -15.00 -4.01 -11.96
N PHE A 191 -15.88 -3.16 -11.41
CA PHE A 191 -16.98 -2.56 -12.18
C PHE A 191 -16.45 -1.76 -13.38
N LEU A 192 -15.47 -0.86 -13.16
CA LEU A 192 -14.89 -0.05 -14.23
C LEU A 192 -14.13 -0.88 -15.27
N LEU A 193 -13.44 -1.94 -14.85
CA LEU A 193 -12.77 -2.87 -15.77
C LEU A 193 -13.78 -3.62 -16.63
N SER A 194 -14.94 -3.98 -16.07
CA SER A 194 -16.03 -4.58 -16.86
C SER A 194 -16.58 -3.62 -17.92
N GLU A 195 -16.73 -2.34 -17.59
CA GLU A 195 -17.12 -1.30 -18.55
C GLU A 195 -16.05 -1.02 -19.62
N ILE A 196 -14.77 -1.05 -19.24
CA ILE A 196 -13.65 -0.91 -20.19
C ILE A 196 -13.66 -2.07 -21.18
N ARG A 197 -13.91 -3.29 -20.69
CA ARG A 197 -14.02 -4.49 -21.53
C ARG A 197 -15.19 -4.40 -22.50
N SER A 198 -16.36 -3.93 -22.06
CA SER A 198 -17.54 -3.81 -22.95
C SER A 198 -17.35 -2.75 -24.04
N ARG A 199 -16.62 -1.67 -23.73
CA ARG A 199 -16.38 -0.55 -24.65
C ARG A 199 -15.08 -0.68 -25.47
N GLY A 200 -14.27 -1.70 -25.21
CA GLY A 200 -12.96 -1.89 -25.87
C GLY A 200 -11.98 -0.74 -25.61
N LEU A 201 -12.03 -0.13 -24.43
CA LEU A 201 -11.15 1.00 -24.11
C LEU A 201 -9.71 0.52 -23.93
N GLY A 202 -8.74 1.26 -24.49
CA GLY A 202 -7.34 0.83 -24.56
C GLY A 202 -6.61 0.71 -23.21
N LEU A 203 -5.36 0.28 -23.28
CA LEU A 203 -4.52 -0.04 -22.11
C LEU A 203 -4.38 1.12 -21.11
N SER A 204 -4.37 2.35 -21.59
CA SER A 204 -4.33 3.55 -20.72
C SER A 204 -5.48 3.58 -19.71
N SER A 205 -6.68 3.20 -20.12
CA SER A 205 -7.88 3.19 -19.26
C SER A 205 -7.76 2.16 -18.14
N ILE A 206 -7.14 1.00 -18.42
CA ILE A 206 -6.88 -0.05 -17.42
C ILE A 206 -6.03 0.52 -16.27
N PHE A 207 -4.93 1.21 -16.58
CA PHE A 207 -4.07 1.83 -15.55
C PHE A 207 -4.73 3.02 -14.84
N SER A 208 -5.63 3.74 -15.51
CA SER A 208 -6.44 4.76 -14.86
C SER A 208 -7.38 4.18 -13.80
N THR A 209 -7.96 2.99 -14.00
CA THR A 209 -8.76 2.33 -12.94
C THR A 209 -7.94 2.02 -11.69
N PHE A 210 -6.67 1.64 -11.88
CA PHE A 210 -5.77 1.35 -10.78
C PHE A 210 -5.40 2.62 -10.01
N THR A 211 -5.18 3.72 -10.72
CA THR A 211 -4.97 5.04 -10.12
C THR A 211 -6.17 5.43 -9.27
N LEU A 212 -7.38 5.33 -9.82
CA LEU A 212 -8.61 5.66 -9.12
C LEU A 212 -8.79 4.82 -7.85
N ARG A 213 -8.52 3.51 -7.91
CA ARG A 213 -8.53 2.61 -6.75
C ARG A 213 -7.62 3.12 -5.63
N LEU A 214 -6.41 3.56 -5.97
CA LEU A 214 -5.46 4.11 -4.99
C LEU A 214 -5.99 5.42 -4.38
N TRP A 215 -6.61 6.30 -5.18
CA TRP A 215 -7.21 7.52 -4.66
C TRP A 215 -8.43 7.27 -3.76
N ILE A 216 -9.26 6.27 -4.07
CA ILE A 216 -10.38 5.86 -3.19
C ILE A 216 -9.83 5.42 -1.83
N CYS A 217 -8.79 4.57 -1.81
CA CYS A 217 -8.12 4.21 -0.57
C CYS A 217 -7.55 5.44 0.15
N ALA A 218 -7.01 6.42 -0.59
CA ALA A 218 -6.29 7.56 0.00
C ALA A 218 -7.27 8.51 0.67
N ILE A 219 -8.40 8.74 0.01
CA ILE A 219 -9.52 9.51 0.56
C ILE A 219 -10.12 8.78 1.76
N GLY A 220 -10.36 7.46 1.67
CA GLY A 220 -10.88 6.67 2.78
C GLY A 220 -9.99 6.74 4.03
N ALA A 221 -8.67 6.60 3.84
CA ALA A 221 -7.69 6.75 4.90
C ALA A 221 -7.63 8.19 5.43
N GLY A 222 -7.66 9.20 4.54
CA GLY A 222 -7.70 10.62 4.90
C GLY A 222 -8.93 10.97 5.74
N VAL A 223 -10.10 10.46 5.39
CA VAL A 223 -11.35 10.61 6.15
C VAL A 223 -11.22 9.97 7.54
N CYS A 224 -10.59 8.79 7.64
CA CYS A 224 -10.35 8.14 8.92
C CYS A 224 -9.45 9.01 9.82
N VAL A 225 -8.32 9.48 9.29
CA VAL A 225 -7.33 10.27 10.02
C VAL A 225 -7.87 11.65 10.40
N LEU A 226 -8.49 12.37 9.47
CA LEU A 226 -9.01 13.73 9.68
C LEU A 226 -10.31 13.75 10.48
N GLY A 227 -11.17 12.76 10.27
CA GLY A 227 -12.44 12.61 10.98
C GLY A 227 -12.30 12.13 12.43
N GLY A 228 -11.09 11.78 12.85
CA GLY A 228 -10.83 11.31 14.21
C GLY A 228 -11.30 9.87 14.46
N PHE A 229 -11.52 9.09 13.40
CA PHE A 229 -11.95 7.70 13.51
C PHE A 229 -10.75 6.77 13.75
N GLY A 230 -10.98 5.67 14.46
CA GLY A 230 -9.91 4.71 14.78
C GLY A 230 -8.89 5.21 15.80
N ARG A 231 -7.87 4.39 16.07
CA ARG A 231 -6.79 4.73 17.01
C ARG A 231 -5.90 5.83 16.47
N LEU A 232 -5.62 5.84 15.15
CA LEU A 232 -4.79 6.87 14.52
C LEU A 232 -5.50 8.22 14.50
N GLY A 233 -6.76 8.24 14.02
CA GLY A 233 -7.55 9.46 13.99
C GLY A 233 -7.87 9.97 15.39
N GLY A 234 -8.18 9.11 16.35
CA GLY A 234 -8.46 9.51 17.73
C GLY A 234 -7.25 10.13 18.45
N THR A 235 -6.04 9.66 18.15
CA THR A 235 -4.80 10.22 18.74
C THR A 235 -4.28 11.45 17.99
N MET A 236 -4.53 11.57 16.68
CA MET A 236 -4.19 12.76 15.87
C MET A 236 -5.24 13.87 15.92
N GLY A 237 -6.50 13.51 16.14
CA GLY A 237 -7.68 14.35 16.04
C GLY A 237 -7.96 15.10 17.33
N LEU A 238 -7.57 16.39 17.32
CA LEU A 238 -8.30 17.64 17.64
C LEU A 238 -9.56 17.67 18.55
N ARG A 239 -10.13 16.54 18.98
CA ARG A 239 -11.23 16.47 19.94
C ARG A 239 -10.72 16.39 21.38
N HIS A 240 -9.73 17.21 21.70
CA HIS A 240 -9.41 17.54 23.09
C HIS A 240 -10.25 18.75 23.51
N ARG A 241 -11.56 18.51 23.67
CA ARG A 241 -12.40 19.33 24.55
C ARG A 241 -13.20 18.39 25.43
N ARG A 242 -12.91 18.50 26.74
CA ARG A 242 -13.48 17.77 27.89
C ARG A 242 -12.84 16.42 28.21
N GLN A 243 -11.60 16.44 28.67
CA GLN A 243 -11.37 15.94 30.03
C GLN A 243 -10.71 17.08 30.79
N ALA A 244 -11.46 17.61 31.76
CA ALA A 244 -10.98 18.62 32.69
C ALA A 244 -9.77 18.08 33.47
N PRO A 245 -8.80 18.93 33.86
CA PRO A 245 -7.87 18.53 34.88
C PRO A 245 -8.67 18.26 36.16
N LEU A 246 -8.69 17.01 36.61
CA LEU A 246 -8.95 16.69 38.01
C LEU A 246 -7.71 17.15 38.80
N ASN A 247 -7.57 18.47 38.97
CA ASN A 247 -7.01 19.06 40.19
C ASN A 247 -8.23 19.33 41.08
N SER A 248 -8.30 19.02 42.37
CA SER A 248 -7.30 18.71 43.38
C SER A 248 -8.05 18.16 44.62
N THR A 249 -7.30 17.70 45.61
CA THR A 249 -7.64 17.71 47.06
C THR A 249 -8.82 16.84 47.54
N ALA A 250 -8.48 15.67 48.07
CA ALA A 250 -8.55 15.38 49.52
C ALA A 250 -7.60 14.23 49.84
#